data_AF-A0A316KDA0-F1
#
_entry.id   AF-A0A316KDA0-F1
#
_cell.length_a   1.000
_cell.length_b   1.000
_cell.length_c   1.000
_cell.angle_alpha   90.00
_cell.angle_beta   90.00
_cell.angle_gamma   90.00
#
_symmetry.space_group_name_H-M   'P 1'
#
loop_
_entity.id
_entity.type
_entity.pdbx_description
1 polymer ?
#
loop_
_entity_poly.entity_id
_entity_poly.type
_entity_poly.pdbx_seq_one_letter_code
_entity_poly.pdbx_strand_id
1 'polypeptide(L)'
;MVLGTTTPVAINTINNGSFFQYYNDNTGNLVDVEFDGFTTLMTAARDSLTPCVIYTLSLRIVDGSDGAYDSAVLLQENSLVQSNISATSSTFSGNNTALEGCIDASFTFQLDSALTTDVTIPIGIGGTATNGVDYSQVDTLITIPAGQTSATIIIDAIADGITEGQEVIELYYTPSPCQPQDTIFLFIDDYTPLEYQITPTDVTCFGAMDGMVDLSITGGLAPYTLTLTDSATGTQTQYTSFPVTGLDIGTYYVEVIDGYGCTAEDLVAGNFFDAGQTFLPDGNGVSYTSDLTISGFPVGQTITDINQIVSICATMEHSYANDLDIVIQAPNGAQVQFKNNGPTTALHSHTRGIQGQLHKTSRSCYLELTP
;
A
#
# COMPACT_ATOMS: atom_id res chain seq x y z
N MET A 1 -46.49 34.16 4.26
CA MET A 1 -45.83 35.36 4.81
C MET A 1 -44.34 35.08 4.91
N VAL A 2 -43.50 36.05 4.59
CA VAL A 2 -42.05 35.94 4.83
C VAL A 2 -41.78 36.12 6.32
N LEU A 3 -40.75 35.48 6.87
CA LEU A 3 -40.40 35.66 8.28
C LEU A 3 -40.08 37.15 8.54
N GLY A 4 -40.76 37.76 9.52
CA GLY A 4 -40.56 39.16 9.88
C GLY A 4 -41.36 40.19 9.06
N THR A 5 -42.23 39.79 8.12
CA THR A 5 -43.11 40.73 7.40
C THR A 5 -44.60 40.47 7.67
N THR A 6 -45.40 41.53 7.59
CA THR A 6 -46.88 41.47 7.62
C THR A 6 -47.49 41.38 6.22
N THR A 7 -46.68 41.50 5.17
CA THR A 7 -47.12 41.48 3.77
C THR A 7 -47.59 40.07 3.38
N PRO A 8 -48.79 39.92 2.79
CA PRO A 8 -49.16 38.70 2.08
C PRO A 8 -48.12 38.36 1.01
N VAL A 9 -47.88 37.07 0.78
CA VAL A 9 -47.04 36.61 -0.33
C VAL A 9 -47.98 36.36 -1.49
N ALA A 10 -47.88 37.18 -2.53
CA ALA A 10 -48.70 37.10 -3.74
C ALA A 10 -47.81 37.08 -4.99
N ILE A 11 -48.28 36.42 -6.05
CA ILE A 11 -47.56 36.19 -7.33
C ILE A 11 -46.92 37.46 -7.91
N ASN A 12 -47.58 38.60 -7.75
CA ASN A 12 -47.19 39.91 -8.29
C ASN A 12 -46.28 40.76 -7.37
N THR A 13 -45.81 40.23 -6.22
CA THR A 13 -45.10 41.04 -5.20
C THR A 13 -43.60 40.77 -5.01
N ILE A 14 -43.03 39.65 -5.49
CA ILE A 14 -41.68 39.23 -5.05
C ILE A 14 -40.64 38.99 -6.17
N ASN A 15 -40.96 38.41 -7.34
CA ASN A 15 -39.96 38.18 -8.41
C ASN A 15 -40.58 37.99 -9.81
N ASN A 16 -39.74 37.96 -10.86
CA ASN A 16 -40.15 37.98 -12.28
C ASN A 16 -39.31 37.03 -13.16
N GLY A 17 -39.79 35.80 -13.41
CA GLY A 17 -39.12 34.77 -14.25
C GLY A 17 -39.80 33.38 -14.18
N SER A 18 -40.02 32.72 -15.33
CA SER A 18 -40.90 31.54 -15.48
C SER A 18 -40.17 30.21 -15.68
N PHE A 19 -40.81 29.09 -15.29
CA PHE A 19 -40.19 27.77 -15.09
C PHE A 19 -41.11 26.56 -15.43
N PHE A 20 -41.94 26.65 -16.48
CA PHE A 20 -42.95 25.64 -16.87
C PHE A 20 -42.45 24.18 -17.04
N GLN A 21 -41.15 23.97 -17.19
CA GLN A 21 -40.50 22.70 -17.55
C GLN A 21 -40.46 21.61 -16.44
N TYR A 22 -41.12 21.83 -15.30
CA TYR A 22 -41.03 20.96 -14.11
C TYR A 22 -42.37 20.31 -13.68
N TYR A 23 -43.41 20.40 -14.51
CA TYR A 23 -44.76 19.94 -14.17
C TYR A 23 -45.18 18.68 -14.95
N ASN A 24 -45.98 17.81 -14.32
CA ASN A 24 -46.51 16.59 -14.92
C ASN A 24 -47.87 16.24 -14.29
N ASP A 25 -48.96 16.22 -15.08
CA ASP A 25 -50.29 15.81 -14.62
C ASP A 25 -50.41 14.28 -14.52
N ASN A 26 -51.22 13.81 -13.57
CA ASN A 26 -51.52 12.40 -13.34
C ASN A 26 -53.05 12.10 -13.38
N THR A 27 -53.85 13.01 -13.96
CA THR A 27 -55.32 13.01 -13.85
C THR A 27 -56.08 13.29 -15.15
N GLY A 28 -55.63 12.70 -16.25
CA GLY A 28 -56.56 12.20 -17.28
C GLY A 28 -56.79 13.10 -18.50
N ASN A 29 -55.71 13.53 -19.16
CA ASN A 29 -55.72 14.21 -20.46
C ASN A 29 -56.38 15.60 -20.48
N LEU A 30 -56.33 16.34 -19.37
CA LEU A 30 -56.52 17.79 -19.35
C LEU A 30 -55.18 18.42 -18.98
N VAL A 31 -54.49 18.99 -19.97
CA VAL A 31 -53.07 19.40 -19.86
C VAL A 31 -52.91 20.72 -19.09
N ASP A 32 -54.00 21.44 -18.85
CA ASP A 32 -54.01 22.87 -18.58
C ASP A 32 -54.13 23.19 -17.07
N VAL A 33 -53.23 22.63 -16.25
CA VAL A 33 -52.85 23.24 -14.96
C VAL A 33 -51.51 23.96 -15.17
N GLU A 34 -51.54 24.98 -16.03
CA GLU A 34 -50.37 25.76 -16.39
C GLU A 34 -50.08 26.81 -15.31
N PHE A 35 -49.09 26.53 -14.44
CA PHE A 35 -48.47 27.57 -13.61
C PHE A 35 -47.44 28.34 -14.46
N ASP A 36 -47.95 29.22 -15.34
CA ASP A 36 -47.16 30.17 -16.14
C ASP A 36 -46.34 31.14 -15.26
N GLY A 37 -46.87 31.40 -14.07
CA GLY A 37 -46.33 32.21 -13.00
C GLY A 37 -44.94 31.84 -12.49
N PHE A 38 -44.38 32.76 -11.71
CA PHE A 38 -42.96 32.77 -11.36
C PHE A 38 -42.66 32.03 -10.06
N THR A 39 -41.98 30.89 -10.15
CA THR A 39 -41.54 30.14 -8.95
C THR A 39 -40.38 30.85 -8.25
N THR A 40 -40.51 31.10 -6.95
CA THR A 40 -39.42 31.59 -6.08
C THR A 40 -39.13 30.54 -5.01
N LEU A 41 -37.87 30.14 -4.87
CA LEU A 41 -37.43 29.30 -3.75
C LEU A 41 -37.57 30.07 -2.44
N MET A 42 -38.45 29.58 -1.56
CA MET A 42 -38.65 30.15 -0.21
C MET A 42 -38.13 29.14 0.82
N THR A 43 -36.95 29.39 1.37
CA THR A 43 -36.40 28.58 2.45
C THR A 43 -36.99 29.02 3.80
N ALA A 44 -37.31 28.04 4.65
CA ALA A 44 -37.78 28.26 6.01
C ALA A 44 -37.18 27.20 6.92
N ALA A 45 -36.22 27.61 7.77
CA ALA A 45 -35.64 26.76 8.80
C ALA A 45 -36.33 27.01 10.15
N ARG A 46 -36.28 26.01 11.04
CA ARG A 46 -36.81 26.13 12.40
C ARG A 46 -35.99 25.29 13.38
N ASP A 47 -35.19 25.97 14.18
CA ASP A 47 -34.35 25.33 15.20
C ASP A 47 -35.18 24.90 16.43
N SER A 48 -34.58 24.05 17.26
CA SER A 48 -35.14 23.60 18.55
C SER A 48 -36.53 22.96 18.45
N LEU A 49 -36.78 22.19 17.39
CA LEU A 49 -37.91 21.26 17.34
C LEU A 49 -37.72 20.14 18.36
N THR A 50 -38.78 19.78 19.07
CA THR A 50 -38.82 18.59 19.92
C THR A 50 -38.90 17.36 19.01
N PRO A 51 -37.94 16.41 19.04
CA PRO A 51 -38.02 15.23 18.22
C PRO A 51 -39.29 14.42 18.48
N CYS A 52 -39.75 13.71 17.46
CA CYS A 52 -40.86 12.75 17.50
C CYS A 52 -42.24 13.37 17.81
N VAL A 53 -42.34 14.69 17.79
CA VAL A 53 -43.60 15.44 17.83
C VAL A 53 -44.08 15.71 16.40
N ILE A 54 -45.38 15.53 16.16
CA ILE A 54 -45.99 15.86 14.86
C ILE A 54 -46.10 17.38 14.73
N TYR A 55 -45.39 17.94 13.75
CA TYR A 55 -45.48 19.36 13.41
C TYR A 55 -46.41 19.60 12.21
N THR A 56 -47.33 20.56 12.36
CA THR A 56 -48.26 20.95 11.29
C THR A 56 -47.71 22.13 10.50
N LEU A 57 -47.29 21.89 9.25
CA LEU A 57 -46.95 22.96 8.31
C LEU A 57 -48.21 23.71 7.86
N SER A 58 -48.48 24.89 8.44
CA SER A 58 -49.61 25.73 8.06
C SER A 58 -49.23 26.68 6.91
N LEU A 59 -49.38 26.19 5.67
CA LEU A 59 -49.33 27.06 4.49
C LEU A 59 -50.58 27.95 4.42
N ARG A 60 -50.40 29.21 4.02
CA ARG A 60 -51.48 30.17 3.77
C ARG A 60 -51.18 30.95 2.50
N ILE A 61 -51.89 30.58 1.44
CA ILE A 61 -51.92 31.24 0.14
C ILE A 61 -53.19 32.10 0.08
N VAL A 62 -53.14 33.26 -0.57
CA VAL A 62 -54.29 34.17 -0.71
C VAL A 62 -54.27 34.74 -2.13
N ASP A 63 -55.41 34.66 -2.82
CA ASP A 63 -55.65 35.26 -4.14
C ASP A 63 -55.49 36.80 -4.09
N GLY A 64 -54.86 37.35 -5.13
CA GLY A 64 -54.26 38.68 -5.21
C GLY A 64 -55.21 39.83 -5.55
N SER A 65 -56.50 39.69 -5.27
CA SER A 65 -57.63 40.58 -5.63
C SER A 65 -58.14 40.49 -7.08
N ASP A 66 -57.42 39.79 -7.97
CA ASP A 66 -57.85 39.42 -9.31
C ASP A 66 -57.92 37.90 -9.47
N GLY A 67 -59.08 37.32 -9.15
CA GLY A 67 -59.40 35.88 -9.23
C GLY A 67 -59.48 35.31 -10.64
N ALA A 68 -58.46 35.59 -11.43
CA ALA A 68 -58.14 35.02 -12.74
C ALA A 68 -56.79 34.27 -12.72
N TYR A 69 -56.00 34.38 -11.63
CA TYR A 69 -54.72 33.69 -11.46
C TYR A 69 -54.73 32.79 -10.22
N ASP A 70 -54.56 31.48 -10.43
CA ASP A 70 -54.36 30.53 -9.34
C ASP A 70 -52.97 30.67 -8.71
N SER A 71 -52.84 30.25 -7.46
CA SER A 71 -51.57 30.29 -6.71
C SER A 71 -51.32 28.99 -5.96
N ALA A 72 -50.17 28.37 -6.21
CA ALA A 72 -49.74 27.12 -5.58
C ALA A 72 -48.43 27.30 -4.80
N VAL A 73 -48.16 26.36 -3.89
CA VAL A 73 -46.85 26.17 -3.26
C VAL A 73 -46.40 24.75 -3.56
N LEU A 74 -45.29 24.62 -4.28
CA LEU A 74 -44.61 23.35 -4.46
C LEU A 74 -43.66 23.13 -3.28
N LEU A 75 -43.75 21.96 -2.67
CA LEU A 75 -42.76 21.47 -1.70
C LEU A 75 -41.82 20.53 -2.45
N GLN A 76 -40.53 20.81 -2.42
CA GLN A 76 -39.52 19.90 -2.97
C GLN A 76 -39.55 18.58 -2.16
N GLU A 77 -39.47 17.43 -2.83
CA GLU A 77 -39.37 16.14 -2.15
C GLU A 77 -38.17 16.11 -1.19
N ASN A 78 -38.34 15.48 -0.03
CA ASN A 78 -37.32 15.39 1.02
C ASN A 78 -36.79 16.75 1.55
N SER A 79 -37.45 17.88 1.27
CA SER A 79 -37.06 19.21 1.82
C SER A 79 -37.43 19.43 3.29
N LEU A 80 -38.13 18.47 3.91
CA LEU A 80 -38.51 18.47 5.33
C LEU A 80 -37.83 17.33 6.10
N VAL A 81 -36.55 17.07 5.80
CA VAL A 81 -35.71 16.15 6.55
C VAL A 81 -35.11 16.81 7.79
N GLN A 82 -35.03 16.06 8.89
CA GLN A 82 -33.96 16.24 9.87
C GLN A 82 -32.71 15.58 9.29
N SER A 83 -31.53 16.20 9.44
CA SER A 83 -30.28 15.57 9.03
C SER A 83 -30.10 14.22 9.73
N ASN A 84 -30.10 13.15 8.94
CA ASN A 84 -29.91 11.80 9.46
C ASN A 84 -28.42 11.45 9.45
N ILE A 85 -28.00 10.70 10.46
CA ILE A 85 -26.69 10.07 10.53
C ILE A 85 -26.86 8.65 9.97
N SER A 86 -26.10 8.31 8.94
CA SER A 86 -25.71 6.92 8.70
C SER A 86 -24.29 6.70 9.20
N ALA A 87 -23.90 5.45 9.44
CA ALA A 87 -22.51 5.11 9.59
C ALA A 87 -22.21 3.74 8.96
N THR A 88 -20.93 3.51 8.65
CA THR A 88 -20.43 2.31 7.97
C THR A 88 -19.07 1.91 8.52
N SER A 89 -18.86 0.62 8.78
CA SER A 89 -17.53 0.06 8.97
C SER A 89 -16.82 -0.15 7.62
N SER A 90 -15.50 -0.02 7.63
CA SER A 90 -14.62 -0.31 6.49
C SER A 90 -13.23 -0.74 6.97
N THR A 91 -12.55 -1.53 6.14
CA THR A 91 -11.11 -1.86 6.25
C THR A 91 -10.40 -1.48 4.97
N PHE A 92 -9.06 -1.39 4.99
CA PHE A 92 -8.28 -1.18 3.77
C PHE A 92 -8.54 -2.26 2.70
N SER A 93 -8.78 -3.51 3.14
CA SER A 93 -9.16 -4.66 2.32
C SER A 93 -10.64 -4.71 1.91
N GLY A 94 -11.50 -3.82 2.43
CA GLY A 94 -12.92 -3.73 2.10
C GLY A 94 -13.80 -4.90 2.54
N ASN A 95 -13.29 -5.79 3.40
CA ASN A 95 -14.00 -6.97 3.91
C ASN A 95 -14.61 -6.78 5.33
N ASN A 96 -14.29 -5.66 6.00
CA ASN A 96 -14.63 -5.34 7.38
C ASN A 96 -14.01 -6.27 8.45
N THR A 97 -12.90 -6.96 8.12
CA THR A 97 -12.01 -7.62 9.07
C THR A 97 -10.67 -6.88 9.16
N ALA A 98 -10.41 -6.24 10.30
CA ALA A 98 -9.10 -5.73 10.69
C ALA A 98 -8.15 -6.90 10.96
N LEU A 99 -6.85 -6.67 10.79
CA LEU A 99 -5.81 -7.63 11.14
C LEU A 99 -4.82 -6.94 12.06
N GLU A 100 -4.59 -7.53 13.23
CA GLU A 100 -3.76 -6.95 14.29
C GLU A 100 -2.39 -6.47 13.79
N GLY A 101 -2.08 -5.19 14.02
CA GLY A 101 -0.80 -4.61 13.58
C GLY A 101 -0.56 -4.58 12.06
N CYS A 102 -1.55 -4.88 11.21
CA CYS A 102 -1.45 -4.76 9.75
C CYS A 102 -2.61 -3.99 9.10
N ILE A 103 -3.86 -4.48 9.21
CA ILE A 103 -5.00 -3.87 8.51
C ILE A 103 -5.78 -3.00 9.49
N ASP A 104 -5.56 -1.69 9.35
CA ASP A 104 -6.39 -0.66 9.98
C ASP A 104 -7.84 -0.77 9.51
N ALA A 105 -8.74 -0.48 10.45
CA ALA A 105 -10.17 -0.39 10.21
C ALA A 105 -10.73 0.96 10.64
N SER A 106 -11.97 1.24 10.25
CA SER A 106 -12.65 2.46 10.68
C SER A 106 -14.17 2.33 10.71
N PHE A 107 -14.81 3.15 11.55
CA PHE A 107 -16.23 3.48 11.45
C PHE A 107 -16.37 4.92 10.98
N THR A 108 -16.93 5.14 9.80
CA THR A 108 -17.22 6.49 9.27
C THR A 108 -18.69 6.83 9.45
N PHE A 109 -18.96 7.97 10.08
CA PHE A 109 -20.28 8.56 10.27
C PHE A 109 -20.51 9.64 9.21
N GLN A 110 -21.72 9.68 8.65
CA GLN A 110 -22.07 10.53 7.50
C GLN A 110 -23.44 11.18 7.72
N LEU A 111 -23.48 12.51 7.63
CA LEU A 111 -24.70 13.30 7.51
C LEU A 111 -25.12 13.42 6.05
N ASP A 112 -26.42 13.50 5.80
CA ASP A 112 -26.98 13.87 4.49
C ASP A 112 -26.63 15.31 4.04
N SER A 113 -26.25 16.18 4.98
CA SER A 113 -26.04 17.61 4.75
C SER A 113 -25.12 18.22 5.82
N ALA A 114 -24.39 19.28 5.47
CA ALA A 114 -23.48 19.97 6.40
C ALA A 114 -24.28 20.92 7.32
N LEU A 115 -24.06 20.82 8.64
CA LEU A 115 -24.70 21.67 9.64
C LEU A 115 -23.78 22.80 10.12
N THR A 116 -24.39 23.90 10.60
CA THR A 116 -23.68 25.11 11.05
C THR A 116 -23.16 25.04 12.49
N THR A 117 -23.38 23.91 13.17
CA THR A 117 -22.93 23.61 14.53
C THR A 117 -22.41 22.18 14.59
N ASP A 118 -21.49 21.90 15.51
CA ASP A 118 -20.97 20.56 15.75
C ASP A 118 -22.10 19.58 16.12
N VAL A 119 -22.06 18.37 15.57
CA VAL A 119 -22.99 17.27 15.86
C VAL A 119 -22.27 16.23 16.73
N THR A 120 -22.67 16.12 17.99
CA THR A 120 -22.16 15.10 18.91
C THR A 120 -23.04 13.86 18.88
N ILE A 121 -22.43 12.69 18.67
CA ILE A 121 -23.10 11.40 18.48
C ILE A 121 -22.63 10.47 19.60
N PRO A 122 -23.45 10.21 20.62
CA PRO A 122 -23.15 9.20 21.63
C PRO A 122 -23.16 7.81 21.00
N ILE A 123 -22.11 7.02 21.27
CA ILE A 123 -21.98 5.65 20.77
C ILE A 123 -21.83 4.67 21.93
N GLY A 124 -22.42 3.49 21.78
CA GLY A 124 -22.08 2.31 22.56
C GLY A 124 -21.08 1.45 21.78
N ILE A 125 -20.26 0.71 22.52
CA ILE A 125 -19.30 -0.25 21.99
C ILE A 125 -19.48 -1.56 22.76
N GLY A 126 -19.50 -2.68 22.04
CA GLY A 126 -19.64 -4.04 22.57
C GLY A 126 -19.13 -5.08 21.57
N GLY A 127 -19.63 -6.31 21.67
CA GLY A 127 -19.16 -7.46 20.89
C GLY A 127 -18.36 -8.44 21.77
N THR A 128 -17.36 -9.09 21.19
CA THR A 128 -16.35 -9.86 21.95
C THR A 128 -15.12 -9.01 22.23
N ALA A 129 -14.69 -8.22 21.25
CA ALA A 129 -13.51 -7.36 21.34
C ALA A 129 -13.68 -6.20 22.34
N THR A 130 -12.70 -6.10 23.22
CA THR A 130 -12.63 -5.22 24.38
C THR A 130 -11.93 -3.91 24.05
N ASN A 131 -12.72 -2.84 24.01
CA ASN A 131 -12.25 -1.46 23.80
C ASN A 131 -11.13 -1.06 24.78
N GLY A 132 -9.93 -0.80 24.26
CA GLY A 132 -8.74 -0.45 25.04
C GLY A 132 -7.87 -1.64 25.48
N VAL A 133 -8.16 -2.85 25.00
CA VAL A 133 -7.30 -4.04 25.15
C VAL A 133 -6.89 -4.55 23.77
N ASP A 134 -7.89 -4.94 22.96
CA ASP A 134 -7.68 -5.66 21.69
C ASP A 134 -7.63 -4.68 20.48
N TYR A 135 -8.04 -3.43 20.74
CA TYR A 135 -7.88 -2.27 19.87
C TYR A 135 -7.74 -0.99 20.70
N SER A 136 -7.24 0.07 20.07
CA SER A 136 -7.03 1.37 20.72
C SER A 136 -8.30 1.94 21.37
N GLN A 137 -8.14 2.68 22.47
CA GLN A 137 -9.25 3.17 23.29
C GLN A 137 -10.14 4.16 22.51
N VAL A 138 -11.32 3.71 22.11
CA VAL A 138 -12.37 4.51 21.47
C VAL A 138 -13.22 5.22 22.54
N ASP A 139 -13.37 6.54 22.41
CA ASP A 139 -14.29 7.35 23.22
C ASP A 139 -15.77 7.10 22.85
N THR A 140 -16.67 7.14 23.84
CA THR A 140 -18.12 6.91 23.65
C THR A 140 -18.88 8.09 23.02
N LEU A 141 -18.17 9.02 22.38
CA LEU A 141 -18.73 10.24 21.79
C LEU A 141 -17.89 10.70 20.58
N ILE A 142 -18.43 10.53 19.36
CA ILE A 142 -17.83 11.15 18.16
C ILE A 142 -18.48 12.52 17.89
N THR A 143 -17.71 13.44 17.31
CA THR A 143 -18.17 14.77 16.90
C THR A 143 -17.93 15.00 15.42
N ILE A 144 -18.97 15.33 14.65
CA ILE A 144 -18.86 15.87 13.28
C ILE A 144 -18.81 17.41 13.41
N PRO A 145 -17.69 18.08 13.07
CA PRO A 145 -17.57 19.53 13.26
C PRO A 145 -18.49 20.35 12.34
N ALA A 146 -18.82 21.57 12.77
CA ALA A 146 -19.57 22.53 11.98
C ALA A 146 -18.97 22.74 10.58
N GLY A 147 -19.81 22.64 9.54
CA GLY A 147 -19.44 22.73 8.13
C GLY A 147 -18.94 21.43 7.52
N GLN A 148 -18.67 20.38 8.30
CA GLN A 148 -18.38 19.04 7.79
C GLN A 148 -19.66 18.22 7.60
N THR A 149 -19.57 17.14 6.82
CA THR A 149 -20.63 16.15 6.68
C THR A 149 -20.27 14.80 7.30
N SER A 150 -19.01 14.56 7.68
CA SER A 150 -18.57 13.27 8.20
C SER A 150 -17.49 13.38 9.29
N ALA A 151 -17.34 12.31 10.05
CA ALA A 151 -16.22 12.06 10.94
C ALA A 151 -15.97 10.55 11.04
N THR A 152 -14.72 10.16 11.31
CA THR A 152 -14.28 8.77 11.28
C THR A 152 -13.58 8.39 12.58
N ILE A 153 -13.95 7.25 13.14
CA ILE A 153 -13.21 6.56 14.21
C ILE A 153 -12.25 5.60 13.52
N ILE A 154 -10.95 5.72 13.76
CA ILE A 154 -9.97 4.70 13.37
C ILE A 154 -9.96 3.64 14.48
N ILE A 155 -9.87 2.37 14.09
CA ILE A 155 -9.76 1.21 14.98
C ILE A 155 -8.38 0.61 14.72
N ASP A 156 -7.42 0.95 15.59
CA ASP A 156 -6.07 0.41 15.54
C ASP A 156 -6.08 -0.94 16.30
N ALA A 157 -6.11 -2.06 15.57
CA ALA A 157 -6.13 -3.40 16.17
C ALA A 157 -4.75 -3.77 16.74
N ILE A 158 -4.71 -4.18 18.01
CA ILE A 158 -3.47 -4.29 18.80
C ILE A 158 -2.92 -5.72 18.68
N ALA A 159 -1.77 -5.86 18.01
CA ALA A 159 -1.01 -7.12 18.02
C ALA A 159 -0.33 -7.34 19.38
N ASP A 160 -0.85 -8.26 20.19
CA ASP A 160 -0.29 -8.62 21.49
C ASP A 160 0.53 -9.93 21.47
N GLY A 161 0.29 -10.80 20.47
CA GLY A 161 1.00 -12.07 20.25
C GLY A 161 0.35 -13.31 20.87
N ILE A 162 -0.91 -13.21 21.32
CA ILE A 162 -1.77 -14.35 21.69
C ILE A 162 -2.41 -14.90 20.39
N THR A 163 -3.36 -15.83 20.50
CA THR A 163 -4.20 -16.30 19.39
C THR A 163 -5.58 -16.58 19.95
N GLU A 164 -6.51 -15.67 19.69
CA GLU A 164 -7.86 -15.65 20.28
C GLU A 164 -8.94 -16.00 19.23
N GLY A 165 -8.61 -15.81 17.94
CA GLY A 165 -9.47 -16.07 16.79
C GLY A 165 -10.48 -14.96 16.53
N GLN A 166 -11.07 -14.96 15.32
CA GLN A 166 -11.92 -13.86 14.85
C GLN A 166 -12.95 -13.34 15.87
N GLU A 167 -12.74 -12.09 16.22
CA GLU A 167 -13.50 -11.28 17.16
C GLU A 167 -14.49 -10.35 16.44
N VAL A 168 -15.44 -9.79 17.18
CA VAL A 168 -16.38 -8.77 16.68
C VAL A 168 -16.43 -7.55 17.60
N ILE A 169 -16.38 -6.36 16.98
CA ILE A 169 -16.80 -5.08 17.55
C ILE A 169 -18.21 -4.78 17.05
N GLU A 170 -19.12 -4.60 17.99
CA GLU A 170 -20.46 -4.06 17.76
C GLU A 170 -20.48 -2.58 18.16
N LEU A 171 -20.55 -1.67 17.18
CA LEU A 171 -20.80 -0.25 17.43
C LEU A 171 -22.30 0.03 17.36
N TYR A 172 -22.85 0.60 18.43
CA TYR A 172 -24.26 0.97 18.54
C TYR A 172 -24.44 2.49 18.51
N TYR A 173 -25.30 3.03 17.65
CA TYR A 173 -25.60 4.47 17.55
C TYR A 173 -27.08 4.73 17.25
N THR A 174 -27.53 5.98 17.34
CA THR A 174 -28.93 6.35 17.07
C THR A 174 -28.99 7.28 15.84
N PRO A 175 -29.43 6.80 14.65
CA PRO A 175 -29.40 7.56 13.38
C PRO A 175 -30.07 8.93 13.41
N SER A 176 -31.19 9.04 14.12
CA SER A 176 -31.82 10.29 14.54
C SER A 176 -32.75 9.99 15.73
N PRO A 177 -33.15 10.98 16.58
CA PRO A 177 -33.71 10.72 17.92
C PRO A 177 -35.06 10.00 17.99
N CYS A 178 -35.61 9.57 16.85
CA CYS A 178 -36.87 8.83 16.72
C CYS A 178 -36.72 7.49 16.00
N GLN A 179 -35.51 7.15 15.56
CA GLN A 179 -35.18 5.84 15.00
C GLN A 179 -34.80 4.87 16.12
N PRO A 180 -34.93 3.55 15.91
CA PRO A 180 -34.27 2.58 16.77
C PRO A 180 -32.75 2.81 16.78
N GLN A 181 -32.09 2.26 17.79
CA GLN A 181 -30.64 2.11 17.77
C GLN A 181 -30.24 1.20 16.60
N ASP A 182 -29.24 1.63 15.84
CA ASP A 182 -28.64 0.89 14.73
C ASP A 182 -27.28 0.32 15.16
N THR A 183 -26.85 -0.77 14.52
CA THR A 183 -25.69 -1.57 14.93
C THR A 183 -24.79 -1.89 13.75
N ILE A 184 -23.51 -1.56 13.87
CA ILE A 184 -22.51 -1.76 12.82
C ILE A 184 -21.46 -2.73 13.34
N PHE A 185 -21.16 -3.73 12.51
CA PHE A 185 -20.20 -4.78 12.82
C PHE A 185 -18.86 -4.50 12.13
N LEU A 186 -17.79 -4.69 12.88
CA LEU A 186 -16.42 -4.77 12.40
C LEU A 186 -15.78 -5.99 13.06
N PHE A 187 -14.92 -6.71 12.37
CA PHE A 187 -14.23 -7.88 12.90
C PHE A 187 -12.75 -7.55 13.12
N ILE A 188 -12.13 -8.21 14.11
CA ILE A 188 -10.68 -8.29 14.29
C ILE A 188 -10.30 -9.78 14.14
N ASP A 189 -9.12 -10.09 13.62
CA ASP A 189 -8.61 -11.46 13.48
C ASP A 189 -7.10 -11.49 13.74
N ASP A 190 -6.61 -12.59 14.30
CA ASP A 190 -5.19 -12.75 14.66
C ASP A 190 -4.31 -12.56 13.40
N TYR A 191 -3.32 -11.68 13.45
CA TYR A 191 -2.32 -11.62 12.37
C TYR A 191 -1.05 -12.38 12.76
N THR A 192 -0.71 -13.43 12.01
CA THR A 192 0.63 -14.04 12.07
C THR A 192 1.58 -13.17 11.25
N PRO A 193 2.55 -12.45 11.85
CA PRO A 193 3.35 -11.47 11.13
C PRO A 193 4.12 -12.06 9.95
N LEU A 194 4.19 -11.31 8.84
CA LEU A 194 4.97 -11.68 7.67
C LEU A 194 6.47 -11.60 8.00
N GLU A 195 7.08 -12.75 8.25
CA GLU A 195 8.53 -12.91 8.37
C GLU A 195 9.10 -13.55 7.10
N TYR A 196 10.31 -13.15 6.71
CA TYR A 196 11.03 -13.81 5.63
C TYR A 196 12.53 -13.93 5.91
N GLN A 197 13.18 -14.84 5.19
CA GLN A 197 14.64 -14.95 5.11
C GLN A 197 15.04 -15.04 3.64
N ILE A 198 16.02 -14.22 3.24
CA ILE A 198 16.53 -14.18 1.87
C ILE A 198 17.82 -14.99 1.77
N THR A 199 17.88 -15.84 0.76
CA THR A 199 19.11 -16.55 0.37
C THR A 199 19.54 -16.06 -1.02
N PRO A 200 20.42 -15.04 -1.09
CA PRO A 200 20.98 -14.60 -2.36
C PRO A 200 22.01 -15.61 -2.89
N THR A 201 22.19 -15.64 -4.21
CA THR A 201 23.29 -16.32 -4.90
C THR A 201 23.85 -15.36 -5.95
N ASP A 202 25.14 -15.06 -5.84
CA ASP A 202 25.81 -14.11 -6.73
C ASP A 202 25.88 -14.58 -8.18
N VAL A 203 26.03 -13.63 -9.10
CA VAL A 203 26.33 -13.91 -10.52
C VAL A 203 27.63 -14.71 -10.65
N THR A 204 27.71 -15.63 -11.62
CA THR A 204 28.90 -16.48 -11.79
C THR A 204 30.10 -15.74 -12.41
N CYS A 205 29.87 -14.58 -13.04
CA CYS A 205 30.91 -13.74 -13.63
C CYS A 205 30.42 -12.31 -13.89
N PHE A 206 31.35 -11.37 -14.09
CA PHE A 206 31.02 -10.01 -14.50
C PHE A 206 30.27 -10.01 -15.85
N GLY A 207 29.09 -9.38 -15.89
CA GLY A 207 28.21 -9.37 -17.06
C GLY A 207 27.46 -10.69 -17.31
N ALA A 208 27.45 -11.62 -16.35
CA ALA A 208 26.53 -12.74 -16.35
C ALA A 208 25.20 -12.31 -15.69
N MET A 209 24.08 -12.69 -16.31
CA MET A 209 22.72 -12.48 -15.79
C MET A 209 22.18 -13.82 -15.27
N ASP A 210 22.85 -14.37 -14.26
CA ASP A 210 22.54 -15.65 -13.63
C ASP A 210 22.48 -15.57 -12.08
N GLY A 211 22.54 -14.36 -11.53
CA GLY A 211 22.31 -14.11 -10.10
C GLY A 211 20.88 -14.47 -9.72
N MET A 212 20.69 -14.83 -8.45
CA MET A 212 19.42 -15.35 -7.94
C MET A 212 19.12 -14.84 -6.53
N VAL A 213 17.84 -14.60 -6.26
CA VAL A 213 17.30 -14.30 -4.92
C VAL A 213 16.25 -15.36 -4.59
N ASP A 214 16.53 -16.22 -3.62
CA ASP A 214 15.55 -17.15 -3.06
C ASP A 214 14.98 -16.62 -1.73
N LEU A 215 13.76 -17.02 -1.41
CA LEU A 215 12.94 -16.41 -0.35
C LEU A 215 12.12 -17.48 0.39
N SER A 216 12.42 -17.70 1.66
CA SER A 216 11.58 -18.51 2.56
C SER A 216 10.73 -17.59 3.43
N ILE A 217 9.41 -17.75 3.37
CA ILE A 217 8.41 -16.91 4.05
C ILE A 217 7.70 -17.72 5.14
N THR A 218 7.41 -17.07 6.27
CA THR A 218 6.58 -17.58 7.37
C THR A 218 5.61 -16.49 7.84
N GLY A 219 4.38 -16.88 8.20
CA GLY A 219 3.31 -15.91 8.46
C GLY A 219 2.82 -15.19 7.20
N GLY A 220 1.94 -14.20 7.39
CA GLY A 220 1.17 -13.58 6.32
C GLY A 220 0.19 -14.55 5.62
N LEU A 221 -0.47 -14.06 4.57
CA LEU A 221 -1.33 -14.85 3.69
C LEU A 221 -0.75 -14.99 2.27
N ALA A 222 -0.72 -16.21 1.73
CA ALA A 222 -0.40 -16.44 0.33
C ALA A 222 -1.58 -16.03 -0.60
N PRO A 223 -1.34 -15.40 -1.77
CA PRO A 223 -0.06 -15.29 -2.47
C PRO A 223 0.77 -14.07 -2.03
N TYR A 224 2.09 -14.25 -1.99
CA TYR A 224 3.05 -13.18 -1.71
C TYR A 224 3.55 -12.53 -3.00
N THR A 225 3.82 -11.23 -2.94
CA THR A 225 4.48 -10.44 -3.99
C THR A 225 5.80 -9.90 -3.46
N LEU A 226 6.87 -10.08 -4.23
CA LEU A 226 8.20 -9.56 -3.97
C LEU A 226 8.49 -8.40 -4.92
N THR A 227 8.78 -7.21 -4.40
CA THR A 227 9.35 -6.12 -5.18
C THR A 227 10.87 -6.12 -5.00
N LEU A 228 11.62 -6.27 -6.09
CA LEU A 228 13.05 -6.00 -6.13
C LEU A 228 13.28 -4.59 -6.70
N THR A 229 13.96 -3.73 -5.96
CA THR A 229 14.39 -2.40 -6.43
C THR A 229 15.91 -2.38 -6.60
N ASP A 230 16.40 -2.27 -7.84
CA ASP A 230 17.83 -2.03 -8.09
C ASP A 230 18.25 -0.66 -7.53
N SER A 231 19.18 -0.66 -6.57
CA SER A 231 19.70 0.54 -5.93
C SER A 231 20.51 1.46 -6.87
N ALA A 232 21.04 0.94 -7.98
CA ALA A 232 21.85 1.71 -8.93
C ALA A 232 20.99 2.47 -9.96
N THR A 233 19.88 1.90 -10.43
CA THR A 233 18.98 2.54 -11.42
C THR A 233 17.66 3.03 -10.84
N GLY A 234 17.26 2.57 -9.65
CA GLY A 234 15.92 2.78 -9.08
C GLY A 234 14.82 1.94 -9.75
N THR A 235 15.18 0.97 -10.61
CA THR A 235 14.21 0.13 -11.33
C THR A 235 13.57 -0.88 -10.40
N GLN A 236 12.24 -0.86 -10.31
CA GLN A 236 11.44 -1.81 -9.54
C GLN A 236 10.89 -2.91 -10.46
N THR A 237 10.96 -4.18 -10.02
CA THR A 237 10.31 -5.31 -10.68
C THR A 237 9.61 -6.20 -9.65
N GLN A 238 8.38 -6.62 -9.95
CA GLN A 238 7.56 -7.45 -9.07
C GLN A 238 7.53 -8.92 -9.51
N TYR A 239 7.54 -9.82 -8.54
CA TYR A 239 7.57 -11.28 -8.73
C TYR A 239 6.60 -11.98 -7.78
N THR A 240 5.96 -13.05 -8.24
CA THR A 240 5.02 -13.88 -7.47
C THR A 240 5.42 -15.36 -7.45
N SER A 241 6.69 -15.65 -7.76
CA SER A 241 7.27 -16.99 -7.82
C SER A 241 8.75 -16.95 -7.45
N PHE A 242 9.19 -17.87 -6.59
CA PHE A 242 10.55 -17.92 -6.06
C PHE A 242 11.23 -19.27 -6.38
N PRO A 243 12.57 -19.31 -6.55
CA PRO A 243 13.49 -18.18 -6.52
C PRO A 243 13.37 -17.26 -7.75
N VAL A 244 13.74 -15.99 -7.59
CA VAL A 244 13.93 -15.05 -8.71
C VAL A 244 15.31 -15.26 -9.31
N THR A 245 15.38 -15.77 -10.55
CA THR A 245 16.62 -16.05 -11.27
C THR A 245 16.85 -15.06 -12.42
N GLY A 246 18.12 -14.81 -12.77
CA GLY A 246 18.48 -14.03 -13.94
C GLY A 246 18.78 -12.56 -13.65
N LEU A 247 19.17 -12.27 -12.41
CA LEU A 247 19.59 -10.95 -11.97
C LEU A 247 21.03 -10.66 -12.44
N ASP A 248 21.31 -9.38 -12.67
CA ASP A 248 22.65 -8.88 -13.00
C ASP A 248 23.39 -8.49 -11.71
N ILE A 249 24.64 -8.03 -11.84
CA ILE A 249 25.46 -7.58 -10.72
C ILE A 249 24.94 -6.26 -10.12
N GLY A 250 24.34 -6.30 -8.93
CA GLY A 250 23.78 -5.13 -8.27
C GLY A 250 23.34 -5.37 -6.83
N THR A 251 23.10 -4.28 -6.10
CA THR A 251 22.46 -4.33 -4.77
C THR A 251 20.97 -4.04 -4.94
N TYR A 252 20.13 -4.97 -4.52
CA TYR A 252 18.67 -4.87 -4.62
C TYR A 252 18.07 -4.64 -3.24
N TYR A 253 17.23 -3.60 -3.08
CA TYR A 253 16.31 -3.50 -1.94
C TYR A 253 15.15 -4.47 -2.17
N VAL A 254 14.64 -5.03 -1.08
CA VAL A 254 13.59 -6.05 -1.07
C VAL A 254 12.43 -5.58 -0.20
N GLU A 255 11.24 -5.62 -0.77
CA GLU A 255 9.95 -5.43 -0.12
C GLU A 255 9.13 -6.72 -0.39
N VAL A 256 8.53 -7.29 0.65
CA VAL A 256 7.61 -8.43 0.52
C VAL A 256 6.23 -8.00 1.00
N ILE A 257 5.21 -8.25 0.18
CA ILE A 257 3.81 -7.95 0.47
C ILE A 257 3.02 -9.25 0.43
N ASP A 258 2.13 -9.48 1.39
CA ASP A 258 1.25 -10.65 1.40
C ASP A 258 -0.09 -10.43 0.68
N GLY A 259 -0.92 -11.47 0.64
CA GLY A 259 -2.24 -11.46 0.00
C GLY A 259 -3.31 -10.63 0.71
N TYR A 260 -3.03 -10.14 1.93
CA TYR A 260 -3.85 -9.13 2.63
C TYR A 260 -3.39 -7.70 2.33
N GLY A 261 -2.16 -7.52 1.84
CA GLY A 261 -1.52 -6.22 1.63
C GLY A 261 -0.58 -5.82 2.77
N CYS A 262 -0.33 -6.71 3.73
CA CYS A 262 0.63 -6.50 4.80
C CYS A 262 2.05 -6.51 4.23
N THR A 263 2.86 -5.50 4.58
CA THR A 263 4.26 -5.42 4.14
C THR A 263 5.23 -5.91 5.22
N ALA A 264 6.35 -6.45 4.76
CA ALA A 264 7.54 -6.65 5.57
C ALA A 264 8.74 -6.03 4.84
N GLU A 265 9.52 -5.24 5.56
CA GLU A 265 10.70 -4.54 5.05
C GLU A 265 11.93 -4.92 5.89
N ASP A 266 12.97 -5.44 5.25
CA ASP A 266 14.30 -5.65 5.85
C ASP A 266 15.41 -5.34 4.83
N LEU A 267 16.50 -4.74 5.32
CA LEU A 267 17.63 -4.30 4.52
C LEU A 267 18.62 -5.45 4.29
N VAL A 268 18.28 -6.35 3.36
CA VAL A 268 19.16 -7.44 2.97
C VAL A 268 20.33 -6.93 2.13
N ALA A 269 21.45 -6.66 2.79
CA ALA A 269 22.73 -6.45 2.15
C ALA A 269 23.23 -7.76 1.50
N GLY A 270 23.01 -7.89 0.19
CA GLY A 270 23.66 -8.91 -0.63
C GLY A 270 25.18 -8.81 -0.48
N ASN A 271 25.80 -9.84 0.13
CA ASN A 271 27.22 -9.82 0.47
C ASN A 271 28.09 -10.12 -0.76
N PHE A 272 28.23 -9.13 -1.63
CA PHE A 272 29.09 -9.14 -2.82
C PHE A 272 30.41 -9.89 -2.60
N PHE A 273 30.71 -10.83 -3.49
CA PHE A 273 32.06 -11.38 -3.61
C PHE A 273 32.95 -10.49 -4.50
N ASP A 274 33.05 -9.21 -4.11
CA ASP A 274 34.17 -8.37 -4.56
C ASP A 274 35.45 -8.83 -3.86
N ALA A 275 36.41 -9.34 -4.63
CA ALA A 275 37.73 -9.72 -4.14
C ALA A 275 38.70 -8.52 -4.04
N GLY A 276 38.24 -7.33 -4.42
CA GLY A 276 38.99 -6.08 -4.49
C GLY A 276 39.75 -5.92 -5.82
N GLN A 277 39.93 -4.67 -6.26
CA GLN A 277 40.81 -4.37 -7.39
C GLN A 277 42.28 -4.60 -7.01
N THR A 278 42.87 -5.68 -7.53
CA THR A 278 44.31 -5.95 -7.42
C THR A 278 45.09 -5.15 -8.47
N PHE A 279 45.71 -4.05 -8.05
CA PHE A 279 46.59 -3.26 -8.92
C PHE A 279 47.92 -3.97 -9.16
N LEU A 280 48.26 -4.15 -10.44
CA LEU A 280 49.48 -4.80 -10.92
C LEU A 280 50.39 -3.77 -11.58
N PRO A 281 51.70 -3.70 -11.25
CA PRO A 281 52.60 -2.73 -11.87
C PRO A 281 52.92 -3.08 -13.33
N ASP A 282 52.87 -2.09 -14.22
CA ASP A 282 53.44 -2.19 -15.57
C ASP A 282 54.98 -2.12 -15.50
N GLY A 283 55.69 -2.99 -16.23
CA GLY A 283 57.15 -3.11 -16.11
C GLY A 283 57.83 -4.13 -17.03
N ASN A 284 59.06 -3.81 -17.43
CA ASN A 284 59.88 -4.65 -18.32
C ASN A 284 60.39 -5.93 -17.62
N GLY A 285 59.73 -7.07 -17.83
CA GLY A 285 60.35 -8.38 -17.61
C GLY A 285 60.43 -8.88 -16.17
N VAL A 286 59.57 -8.39 -15.26
CA VAL A 286 59.62 -8.71 -13.82
C VAL A 286 58.36 -9.47 -13.41
N SER A 287 58.53 -10.58 -12.67
CA SER A 287 57.41 -11.29 -12.05
C SER A 287 56.74 -10.41 -10.99
N TYR A 288 55.41 -10.27 -11.06
CA TYR A 288 54.63 -9.59 -10.03
C TYR A 288 53.72 -10.56 -9.29
N THR A 289 53.69 -10.43 -7.97
CA THR A 289 52.95 -11.31 -7.06
C THR A 289 52.03 -10.48 -6.17
N SER A 290 50.75 -10.84 -6.08
CA SER A 290 49.81 -10.21 -5.14
C SER A 290 48.85 -11.23 -4.54
N ASP A 291 48.48 -11.01 -3.27
CA ASP A 291 47.47 -11.80 -2.55
C ASP A 291 46.07 -11.40 -3.02
N LEU A 292 45.20 -12.38 -3.30
CA LEU A 292 43.79 -12.15 -3.63
C LEU A 292 42.89 -12.49 -2.42
N THR A 293 42.04 -11.55 -2.00
CA THR A 293 41.16 -11.72 -0.83
C THR A 293 39.74 -12.10 -1.24
N ILE A 294 39.53 -13.39 -1.50
CA ILE A 294 38.22 -13.94 -1.92
C ILE A 294 37.23 -13.95 -0.72
N SER A 295 35.93 -13.70 -0.96
CA SER A 295 34.78 -13.75 -0.02
C SER A 295 33.84 -14.97 -0.27
N GLY A 296 32.93 -15.32 0.67
CA GLY A 296 31.98 -16.47 0.50
C GLY A 296 32.25 -17.93 0.97
N PHE A 297 32.69 -18.23 2.21
CA PHE A 297 32.70 -19.60 2.81
C PHE A 297 32.80 -19.51 4.36
N PRO A 298 32.51 -20.60 5.12
CA PRO A 298 32.64 -20.68 6.59
C PRO A 298 34.01 -20.32 7.18
N VAL A 299 34.01 -19.81 8.42
CA VAL A 299 35.24 -19.45 9.14
C VAL A 299 36.08 -20.68 9.48
N GLY A 300 37.35 -20.67 9.08
CA GLY A 300 38.34 -21.69 9.47
C GLY A 300 38.65 -22.78 8.44
N GLN A 301 37.95 -22.82 7.30
CA GLN A 301 38.35 -23.67 6.16
C GLN A 301 39.70 -23.20 5.59
N THR A 302 40.39 -24.05 4.82
CA THR A 302 41.63 -23.71 4.14
C THR A 302 41.68 -24.44 2.79
N ILE A 303 41.94 -23.72 1.70
CA ILE A 303 42.27 -24.33 0.40
C ILE A 303 43.65 -25.01 0.51
N THR A 304 43.70 -26.30 0.18
CA THR A 304 44.90 -27.15 0.20
C THR A 304 45.16 -27.89 -1.10
N ASP A 305 44.22 -27.85 -2.05
CA ASP A 305 44.35 -28.36 -3.41
C ASP A 305 43.68 -27.38 -4.36
N ILE A 306 44.32 -27.07 -5.49
CA ILE A 306 43.80 -26.15 -6.51
C ILE A 306 42.53 -26.68 -7.18
N ASN A 307 42.30 -28.00 -7.17
CA ASN A 307 41.06 -28.64 -7.61
C ASN A 307 39.85 -28.33 -6.70
N GLN A 308 40.06 -27.67 -5.55
CA GLN A 308 38.97 -27.13 -4.72
C GLN A 308 38.40 -25.83 -5.28
N ILE A 309 39.01 -25.27 -6.33
CA ILE A 309 38.47 -24.17 -7.14
C ILE A 309 37.94 -24.78 -8.45
N VAL A 310 36.62 -24.81 -8.64
CA VAL A 310 36.00 -25.40 -9.84
C VAL A 310 36.22 -24.52 -11.09
N SER A 311 36.28 -23.19 -10.92
CA SER A 311 36.45 -22.22 -12.01
C SER A 311 36.74 -20.81 -11.44
N ILE A 312 37.20 -19.87 -12.28
CA ILE A 312 37.43 -18.46 -11.89
C ILE A 312 36.98 -17.52 -13.02
N CYS A 313 36.36 -16.41 -12.63
CA CYS A 313 36.09 -15.24 -13.46
C CYS A 313 36.93 -14.06 -12.96
N ALA A 314 37.63 -13.40 -13.88
CA ALA A 314 38.38 -12.18 -13.60
C ALA A 314 38.33 -11.24 -14.82
N THR A 315 38.20 -9.95 -14.58
CA THR A 315 38.38 -8.89 -15.58
C THR A 315 39.78 -8.29 -15.41
N MET A 316 40.47 -8.03 -16.52
CA MET A 316 41.84 -7.50 -16.53
C MET A 316 41.98 -6.48 -17.65
N GLU A 317 42.49 -5.30 -17.31
CA GLU A 317 42.99 -4.31 -18.26
C GLU A 317 44.51 -4.49 -18.40
N HIS A 318 45.03 -4.49 -19.62
CA HIS A 318 46.45 -4.65 -19.93
C HIS A 318 46.84 -3.88 -21.20
N SER A 319 48.13 -3.64 -21.41
CA SER A 319 48.66 -3.02 -22.63
C SER A 319 48.82 -4.00 -23.80
N TYR A 320 49.32 -5.21 -23.55
CA TYR A 320 49.37 -6.32 -24.51
C TYR A 320 48.99 -7.64 -23.83
N ALA A 321 48.62 -8.63 -24.66
CA ALA A 321 47.87 -9.81 -24.20
C ALA A 321 48.66 -11.12 -24.24
N ASN A 322 49.70 -11.20 -25.05
CA ASN A 322 50.36 -12.47 -25.43
C ASN A 322 51.79 -12.56 -24.84
N ASP A 323 52.01 -11.74 -23.82
CA ASP A 323 53.16 -11.49 -22.96
C ASP A 323 52.69 -11.45 -21.49
N LEU A 324 51.74 -12.32 -21.15
CA LEU A 324 51.18 -12.54 -19.81
C LEU A 324 50.93 -14.03 -19.56
N ASP A 325 51.92 -14.72 -19.01
CA ASP A 325 51.72 -15.97 -18.29
C ASP A 325 51.01 -15.63 -16.97
N ILE A 326 49.84 -16.23 -16.72
CA ILE A 326 49.00 -15.98 -15.54
C ILE A 326 48.93 -17.27 -14.73
N VAL A 327 49.42 -17.30 -13.49
CA VAL A 327 49.40 -18.48 -12.61
C VAL A 327 48.79 -18.13 -11.26
N ILE A 328 47.89 -18.98 -10.75
CA ILE A 328 47.44 -18.91 -9.36
C ILE A 328 48.09 -20.04 -8.58
N GLN A 329 48.69 -19.70 -7.44
CA GLN A 329 49.28 -20.66 -6.52
C GLN A 329 48.50 -20.73 -5.20
N ALA A 330 48.12 -21.95 -4.82
CA ALA A 330 47.51 -22.26 -3.53
C ALA A 330 48.55 -22.23 -2.39
N PRO A 331 48.14 -22.07 -1.12
CA PRO A 331 49.05 -21.90 0.04
C PRO A 331 50.02 -23.07 0.30
N ASN A 332 49.82 -24.23 -0.33
CA ASN A 332 50.69 -25.41 -0.26
C ASN A 332 51.72 -25.51 -1.41
N GLY A 333 51.69 -24.59 -2.38
CA GLY A 333 52.56 -24.62 -3.57
C GLY A 333 51.95 -25.29 -4.80
N ALA A 334 50.69 -25.73 -4.78
CA ALA A 334 50.01 -26.22 -5.99
C ALA A 334 49.63 -25.05 -6.92
N GLN A 335 49.92 -25.18 -8.22
CA GLN A 335 49.70 -24.15 -9.24
C GLN A 335 48.67 -24.59 -10.30
N VAL A 336 47.90 -23.64 -10.82
CA VAL A 336 47.20 -23.76 -12.13
C VAL A 336 47.52 -22.54 -12.97
N GLN A 337 47.83 -22.78 -14.25
CA GLN A 337 48.09 -21.74 -15.23
C GLN A 337 46.80 -21.36 -15.98
N PHE A 338 46.42 -20.09 -15.89
CA PHE A 338 45.22 -19.49 -16.49
C PHE A 338 45.49 -18.93 -17.89
N LYS A 339 46.73 -18.54 -18.18
CA LYS A 339 47.19 -18.12 -19.51
C LYS A 339 48.67 -18.41 -19.70
N ASN A 340 49.08 -18.69 -20.93
CA ASN A 340 50.46 -18.98 -21.33
C ASN A 340 50.78 -18.28 -22.68
N ASN A 341 52.01 -17.79 -22.83
CA ASN A 341 52.51 -17.04 -24.00
C ASN A 341 52.97 -17.92 -25.17
N GLY A 342 52.86 -19.25 -25.05
CA GLY A 342 53.27 -20.20 -26.07
C GLY A 342 52.36 -20.26 -27.32
N PRO A 343 52.90 -20.62 -28.50
CA PRO A 343 52.10 -20.84 -29.70
C PRO A 343 51.15 -22.04 -29.51
N THR A 344 49.91 -21.91 -29.99
CA THR A 344 48.79 -22.78 -29.62
C THR A 344 48.91 -24.24 -30.08
N THR A 345 49.43 -25.12 -29.22
CA THR A 345 49.35 -26.59 -29.37
C THR A 345 48.74 -27.28 -28.15
N ALA A 346 47.41 -27.24 -28.09
CA ALA A 346 46.48 -28.09 -27.33
C ALA A 346 47.03 -28.88 -26.12
N LEU A 347 46.74 -28.38 -24.92
CA LEU A 347 46.08 -29.23 -23.91
C LEU A 347 44.58 -29.21 -24.19
N HIS A 348 43.91 -30.37 -24.07
CA HIS A 348 42.49 -30.49 -24.39
C HIS A 348 41.61 -29.94 -23.24
N SER A 349 41.22 -28.66 -23.33
CA SER A 349 39.99 -28.21 -22.70
C SER A 349 38.80 -28.85 -23.41
N HIS A 350 38.21 -29.90 -22.81
CA HIS A 350 37.00 -30.52 -23.33
C HIS A 350 35.72 -29.82 -22.82
N THR A 351 35.71 -28.49 -22.95
CA THR A 351 34.61 -27.60 -22.55
C THR A 351 34.21 -26.74 -23.74
N ARG A 352 32.95 -26.83 -24.17
CA ARG A 352 32.41 -26.05 -25.30
C ARG A 352 32.01 -24.65 -24.83
N GLY A 353 33.00 -23.78 -24.63
CA GLY A 353 32.80 -22.48 -23.97
C GLY A 353 32.49 -22.63 -22.48
N ILE A 354 31.99 -21.55 -21.87
CA ILE A 354 31.57 -21.43 -20.45
C ILE A 354 32.79 -21.55 -19.51
N GLN A 355 33.37 -20.47 -18.98
CA GLN A 355 32.93 -19.61 -17.85
C GLN A 355 32.60 -20.34 -16.54
N GLY A 356 32.79 -19.64 -15.41
CA GLY A 356 32.37 -20.07 -14.07
C GLY A 356 33.23 -19.46 -12.95
N GLN A 357 32.77 -19.62 -11.70
CA GLN A 357 33.50 -19.29 -10.47
C GLN A 357 33.37 -20.39 -9.41
N LEU A 358 34.31 -20.43 -8.47
CA LEU A 358 34.15 -21.06 -7.15
C LEU A 358 35.03 -20.34 -6.11
N HIS A 359 34.43 -20.03 -4.96
CA HIS A 359 35.07 -19.40 -3.79
C HIS A 359 35.19 -20.46 -2.67
N LYS A 360 35.77 -20.33 -1.45
CA LYS A 360 36.59 -19.32 -0.73
C LYS A 360 37.45 -20.03 0.36
N THR A 361 37.37 -19.66 1.65
CA THR A 361 38.04 -20.35 2.78
C THR A 361 39.55 -20.10 2.91
N SER A 362 39.93 -18.84 3.15
CA SER A 362 41.06 -18.44 4.01
C SER A 362 42.31 -19.31 3.97
N ARG A 363 43.13 -19.03 2.95
CA ARG A 363 44.50 -18.50 3.13
C ARG A 363 44.88 -17.77 1.84
N SER A 364 45.88 -16.89 1.89
CA SER A 364 46.34 -16.16 0.71
C SER A 364 46.72 -17.12 -0.42
N CYS A 365 45.94 -17.12 -1.50
CA CYS A 365 46.40 -17.58 -2.80
C CYS A 365 47.05 -16.36 -3.47
N TYR A 366 48.23 -16.56 -4.05
CA TYR A 366 48.88 -15.49 -4.81
C TYR A 366 48.68 -15.68 -6.31
N LEU A 367 48.43 -14.55 -6.98
CA LEU A 367 48.50 -14.44 -8.43
C LEU A 367 49.93 -14.07 -8.80
N GLU A 368 50.63 -14.90 -9.57
CA GLU A 368 51.92 -14.57 -10.16
C GLU A 368 51.75 -14.34 -11.66
N LEU A 369 52.19 -13.16 -12.12
CA LEU A 369 52.21 -12.78 -13.53
C LEU A 369 53.66 -12.68 -14.02
N THR A 370 53.97 -13.30 -15.16
CA THR A 370 55.28 -13.20 -15.81
C THR A 370 55.14 -12.93 -17.32
N PRO A 371 55.94 -12.02 -17.91
CA PRO A 371 55.92 -11.76 -19.35
C PRO A 371 56.77 -12.73 -20.18
#